data_AF-M5FY85-F1
#
_entry.id   AF-M5FY85-F1
#
_cell.length_a   1.000
_cell.length_b   1.000
_cell.length_c   1.000
_cell.angle_alpha   90.00
_cell.angle_beta   90.00
_cell.angle_gamma   90.00
#
_symmetry.space_group_name_H-M   'P 1'
#
loop_
_entity.id
_entity.type
_entity.pdbx_description
1 polymer ?
#
loop_
_entity_poly.entity_id
_entity_poly.type
_entity_poly.pdbx_seq_one_letter_code
_entity_poly.pdbx_strand_id
1 'polypeptide(L)'
;MSQRLNHPPPVRLHLEDVAQPEEVIRLQGVQTQRLNLKYDDPRLRRHDEQFAVLGFGGAYGDWDTLCITYGNNRLCLRNHPTFNDCLGPFLKPLVGLTTTVVNIPGKGRGLIATCNIPQGLPFIIERPLLICSVGMLDGTMVANFPMMLEKGLTPEHKKTYYQLHNCKPKEPGMVEAVSIMRTNGIGAQLPFDEHERQIAVYDNISRVNHSCIPNAY
;
A
#
# COMPACT_ATOMS: atom_id res chain seq x y z
N MET A 1 -9.53 -2.63 30.92
CA MET A 1 -8.21 -3.27 31.08
C MET A 1 -7.77 -3.80 29.72
N SER A 2 -6.86 -3.12 29.03
CA SER A 2 -6.34 -3.55 27.73
C SER A 2 -5.32 -4.68 27.98
N GLN A 3 -5.64 -5.91 27.55
CA GLN A 3 -4.64 -6.97 27.47
C GLN A 3 -3.56 -6.51 26.50
N ARG A 4 -2.36 -6.22 27.01
CA ARG A 4 -1.18 -6.06 26.16
C ARG A 4 -0.91 -7.41 25.53
N LEU A 5 -1.34 -7.59 24.28
CA LEU A 5 -0.95 -8.74 23.47
C LEU A 5 0.58 -8.73 23.39
N ASN A 6 1.22 -9.79 23.90
CA ASN A 6 2.66 -9.98 23.82
C ASN A 6 3.04 -10.35 22.38
N HIS A 7 3.07 -9.35 21.51
CA HIS A 7 3.51 -9.53 20.13
C HIS A 7 5.01 -9.85 20.10
N PRO A 8 5.47 -10.70 19.16
CA PRO A 8 6.89 -10.97 19.02
C PRO A 8 7.70 -9.67 18.80
N PRO A 9 8.96 -9.65 19.30
CA PRO A 9 9.85 -8.52 19.11
C PRO A 9 10.03 -8.23 17.61
N PRO A 10 10.28 -6.96 17.24
CA PRO A 10 10.50 -6.63 15.84
C PRO A 10 11.76 -7.33 15.35
N VAL A 11 11.69 -7.94 14.18
CA VAL A 11 12.88 -8.42 13.48
C VAL A 11 13.43 -7.27 12.66
N ARG A 12 14.73 -7.00 12.79
CA ARG A 12 15.38 -5.95 12.00
C ARG A 12 15.47 -6.41 10.56
N LEU A 13 14.86 -5.66 9.65
CA LEU A 13 15.07 -5.85 8.23
C LEU A 13 16.38 -5.14 7.86
N HIS A 14 17.38 -5.91 7.44
CA HIS A 14 18.61 -5.36 6.88
C HIS A 14 18.30 -4.89 5.46
N LEU A 15 18.32 -3.57 5.25
CA LEU A 15 18.29 -2.98 3.92
C LEU A 15 19.67 -3.12 3.29
N GLU A 16 19.70 -3.38 2.00
CA GLU A 16 20.93 -3.38 1.22
C GLU A 16 21.38 -1.93 1.01
N ASP A 17 22.68 -1.68 1.22
CA ASP A 17 23.29 -0.40 0.91
C ASP A 17 23.34 -0.21 -0.60
N VAL A 18 22.62 0.80 -1.07
CA VAL A 18 22.50 1.06 -2.50
C VAL A 18 23.56 2.10 -2.85
N ALA A 19 24.49 1.72 -3.72
CA ALA A 19 25.68 2.52 -4.02
C ALA A 19 25.35 3.94 -4.52
N GLN A 20 24.18 4.18 -5.13
CA GLN A 20 23.75 5.49 -5.65
C GLN A 20 22.22 5.71 -5.56
N PRO A 21 21.68 6.10 -4.39
CA PRO A 21 20.23 6.33 -4.20
C PRO A 21 19.67 7.45 -5.09
N GLU A 22 20.51 8.40 -5.47
CA GLU A 22 20.20 9.55 -6.34
C GLU A 22 19.87 9.10 -7.78
N GLU A 23 20.57 8.10 -8.29
CA GLU A 23 20.38 7.55 -9.63
C GLU A 23 19.04 6.79 -9.73
N VAL A 24 18.68 6.08 -8.65
CA VAL A 24 17.39 5.41 -8.49
C VAL A 24 16.22 6.39 -8.62
N ILE A 25 16.33 7.57 -7.99
CA ILE A 25 15.29 8.61 -8.03
C ILE A 25 15.16 9.20 -9.44
N ARG A 26 16.28 9.43 -10.13
CA ARG A 26 16.30 9.93 -11.51
C ARG A 26 15.61 8.98 -12.49
N LEU A 27 15.88 7.68 -12.38
CA LEU A 27 15.25 6.65 -13.24
C LEU A 27 13.73 6.59 -13.06
N GLN A 28 13.21 7.04 -11.92
CA GLN A 28 11.78 7.09 -11.65
C GLN A 28 11.09 8.37 -12.16
N GLY A 29 11.84 9.31 -12.75
CA GLY A 29 11.30 10.59 -13.22
C GLY A 29 10.73 11.46 -12.09
N VAL A 30 11.19 11.25 -10.85
CA VAL A 30 10.77 12.03 -9.69
C VAL A 30 11.65 13.27 -9.62
N GLN A 31 11.05 14.46 -9.73
CA GLN A 31 11.76 15.67 -9.32
C GLN A 31 11.94 15.65 -7.80
N THR A 32 13.17 15.61 -7.33
CA THR A 32 13.52 15.94 -5.95
C THR A 32 13.22 17.42 -5.73
N GLN A 33 12.05 17.73 -5.18
CA GLN A 33 11.88 19.01 -4.50
C GLN A 33 12.54 18.87 -3.13
N ARG A 34 13.64 19.60 -2.92
CA ARG A 34 13.99 20.01 -1.55
C ARG A 34 12.84 20.87 -1.06
N LEU A 35 11.94 20.27 -0.29
CA LEU A 35 10.94 21.04 0.40
C LEU A 35 11.70 21.98 1.35
N ASN A 36 11.56 23.29 1.15
CA ASN A 36 11.98 24.30 2.13
C ASN A 36 11.02 24.24 3.34
N LEU A 37 10.97 23.09 4.01
CA LEU A 37 10.26 22.93 5.26
C LEU A 37 11.09 23.65 6.33
N LYS A 38 10.43 24.49 7.13
CA LYS A 38 11.07 25.12 8.28
C LYS A 38 11.59 24.02 9.21
N TYR A 39 12.72 24.25 9.87
CA TYR A 39 13.41 23.30 10.75
C TYR A 39 12.51 22.69 11.86
N ASP A 40 11.37 23.33 12.15
CA ASP A 40 10.36 22.88 13.11
C ASP A 40 9.20 22.04 12.53
N ASP A 41 9.24 21.68 11.25
CA ASP A 41 8.21 20.81 10.67
C ASP A 41 8.27 19.41 11.28
N PRO A 42 7.18 18.92 11.92
CA PRO A 42 7.15 17.59 12.53
C PRO A 42 7.51 16.45 11.56
N ARG A 43 7.29 16.64 10.25
CA ARG A 43 7.62 15.67 9.21
C ARG A 43 9.12 15.52 9.01
N LEU A 44 9.89 16.61 9.17
CA LEU A 44 11.36 16.56 9.10
C LEU A 44 11.94 15.77 10.28
N ARG A 45 11.38 15.97 11.49
CA ARG A 45 11.83 15.25 12.71
C ARG A 45 11.61 13.74 12.62
N ARG A 46 10.57 13.32 11.88
CA ARG A 46 10.27 11.90 11.65
C ARG A 46 11.10 11.24 10.57
N HIS A 47 11.76 12.00 9.70
CA HIS A 47 12.64 11.44 8.68
C HIS A 47 13.84 10.70 9.29
N ASP A 48 14.25 11.07 10.51
CA ASP A 48 15.30 10.39 11.28
C ASP A 48 14.77 9.19 12.09
N GLU A 49 13.46 8.96 12.12
CA GLU A 49 12.87 7.81 12.81
C GLU A 49 13.05 6.52 12.01
N GLN A 50 13.26 5.41 12.71
CA GLN A 50 13.23 4.08 12.11
C GLN A 50 11.87 3.84 11.46
N PHE A 51 11.83 3.16 10.31
CA PHE A 51 10.59 2.69 9.70
C PHE A 51 10.18 1.31 10.21
N ALA A 52 8.92 0.97 10.04
CA ALA A 52 8.35 -0.33 10.36
C ALA A 52 7.75 -0.97 9.10
N VAL A 53 8.11 -2.24 8.88
CA VAL A 53 7.48 -3.12 7.89
C VAL A 53 6.76 -4.22 8.67
N LEU A 54 5.45 -4.33 8.53
CA LEU A 54 4.65 -5.30 9.25
C LEU A 54 3.41 -5.72 8.49
N GLY A 55 3.02 -6.98 8.65
CA GLY A 55 1.71 -7.46 8.25
C GLY A 55 0.59 -6.96 9.15
N PHE A 56 -0.58 -6.76 8.57
CA PHE A 56 -1.82 -6.38 9.24
C PHE A 56 -2.99 -7.20 8.69
N GLY A 57 -3.89 -7.62 9.57
CA GLY A 57 -5.06 -8.40 9.23
C GLY A 57 -4.70 -9.87 9.02
N GLY A 58 -4.08 -10.50 10.02
CA GLY A 58 -3.75 -11.93 9.98
C GLY A 58 -2.66 -12.32 10.97
N ALA A 59 -2.28 -13.60 10.96
CA ALA A 59 -1.28 -14.14 11.86
C ALA A 59 -0.15 -14.82 11.07
N TYR A 60 1.09 -14.70 11.59
CA TYR A 60 2.25 -15.52 11.18
C TYR A 60 2.49 -15.69 9.67
N GLY A 61 2.60 -14.59 8.92
CA GLY A 61 2.99 -14.64 7.50
C GLY A 61 1.83 -14.71 6.52
N ASP A 62 0.60 -14.83 7.01
CA ASP A 62 -0.62 -14.82 6.20
C ASP A 62 -1.50 -13.63 6.62
N TRP A 63 -1.15 -12.45 6.11
CA TRP A 63 -1.84 -11.20 6.41
C TRP A 63 -2.41 -10.56 5.14
N ASP A 64 -3.53 -9.86 5.32
CA ASP A 64 -4.22 -9.14 4.24
C ASP A 64 -3.38 -7.99 3.68
N THR A 65 -2.73 -7.24 4.55
CA THR A 65 -2.12 -5.95 4.23
C THR A 65 -0.66 -5.92 4.68
N LEU A 66 0.23 -5.51 3.78
CA LEU A 66 1.57 -5.07 4.15
C LEU A 66 1.55 -3.58 4.50
N CYS A 67 2.02 -3.21 5.69
CA CYS A 67 2.19 -1.83 6.11
C CYS A 67 3.68 -1.46 6.10
N ILE A 68 4.03 -0.40 5.37
CA ILE A 68 5.35 0.25 5.36
C ILE A 68 5.17 1.67 5.88
N THR A 69 5.53 1.92 7.13
CA THR A 69 5.18 3.16 7.84
C THR A 69 6.25 3.59 8.84
N TYR A 70 6.06 4.71 9.53
CA TYR A 70 6.98 5.17 10.57
C TYR A 70 6.99 4.21 11.76
N GLY A 71 8.14 4.09 12.43
CA GLY A 71 8.33 3.15 13.53
C GLY A 71 7.39 3.38 14.71
N ASN A 72 7.05 4.64 14.98
CA ASN A 72 6.11 5.03 16.03
C ASN A 72 4.65 4.59 15.73
N ASN A 73 4.27 4.42 14.46
CA ASN A 73 2.93 3.92 14.08
C ASN A 73 2.73 2.43 14.35
N ARG A 74 3.82 1.67 14.53
CA ARG A 74 3.79 0.22 14.74
C ARG A 74 2.90 -0.20 15.91
N LEU A 75 2.97 0.51 17.04
CA LEU A 75 2.19 0.15 18.22
C LEU A 75 0.70 0.44 18.02
N CYS A 76 0.37 1.55 17.35
CA CYS A 76 -1.00 1.88 16.99
C CYS A 76 -1.62 0.83 16.07
N LEU A 77 -0.88 0.38 15.05
CA LEU A 77 -1.30 -0.71 14.17
C LEU A 77 -1.52 -2.01 14.95
N ARG A 78 -0.57 -2.42 15.79
CA ARG A 78 -0.66 -3.66 16.58
C ARG A 78 -1.82 -3.67 17.58
N ASN A 79 -2.14 -2.50 18.14
CA ASN A 79 -3.24 -2.35 19.07
C ASN A 79 -4.60 -2.17 18.37
N HIS A 80 -4.63 -2.10 17.04
CA HIS A 80 -5.88 -2.00 16.31
C HIS A 80 -6.75 -3.25 16.59
N PRO A 81 -8.06 -3.10 16.87
CA PRO A 81 -8.92 -4.24 17.25
C PRO A 81 -8.87 -5.40 16.25
N THR A 82 -8.75 -5.08 14.96
CA THR A 82 -8.72 -6.06 13.88
C THR A 82 -7.31 -6.41 13.40
N PHE A 83 -6.26 -6.15 14.19
CA PHE A 83 -4.88 -6.34 13.76
C PHE A 83 -4.60 -7.80 13.33
N ASN A 84 -5.17 -8.77 14.05
CA ASN A 84 -5.00 -10.19 13.74
C ASN A 84 -6.14 -10.78 12.88
N ASP A 85 -7.11 -9.96 12.45
CA ASP A 85 -8.28 -10.44 11.72
C ASP A 85 -8.01 -10.41 10.21
N CYS A 86 -7.81 -11.59 9.62
CA CYS A 86 -7.75 -11.79 8.18
C CYS A 86 -9.16 -11.67 7.59
N LEU A 87 -9.52 -10.46 7.16
CA LEU A 87 -10.83 -10.12 6.62
C LEU A 87 -10.91 -10.32 5.10
N GLY A 88 -9.79 -10.29 4.38
CA GLY A 88 -9.73 -10.42 2.92
C GLY A 88 -10.53 -11.61 2.39
N PRO A 89 -10.33 -12.85 2.90
CA PRO A 89 -11.09 -14.02 2.49
C PRO A 89 -12.61 -13.92 2.71
N PHE A 90 -13.05 -13.16 3.71
CA PHE A 90 -14.47 -12.96 4.00
C PHE A 90 -15.09 -11.84 3.14
N LEU A 91 -14.33 -10.79 2.85
CA LEU A 91 -14.80 -9.65 2.05
C LEU A 91 -14.87 -9.99 0.55
N LYS A 92 -13.93 -10.80 0.04
CA LYS A 92 -13.83 -11.09 -1.40
C LYS A 92 -15.10 -11.72 -2.00
N PRO A 93 -15.77 -12.71 -1.37
CA PRO A 93 -17.05 -13.21 -1.85
C PRO A 93 -18.17 -12.18 -1.82
N LEU A 94 -18.21 -11.31 -0.80
CA LEU A 94 -19.22 -10.25 -0.67
C LEU A 94 -19.11 -9.23 -1.81
N VAL A 95 -17.89 -8.80 -2.12
CA VAL A 95 -17.62 -7.93 -3.28
C VAL A 95 -18.02 -8.59 -4.60
N GLY A 96 -17.86 -9.91 -4.70
CA GLY A 96 -18.27 -10.72 -5.85
C GLY A 96 -19.78 -10.75 -6.12
N LEU A 97 -20.62 -10.34 -5.15
CA LEU A 97 -22.08 -10.26 -5.33
C LEU A 97 -22.48 -9.05 -6.18
N THR A 98 -21.74 -7.95 -6.08
CA THR A 98 -22.05 -6.66 -6.72
C THR A 98 -21.12 -6.34 -7.87
N THR A 99 -19.89 -6.87 -7.86
CA THR A 99 -18.87 -6.54 -8.86
C THR A 99 -18.03 -7.74 -9.27
N THR A 100 -17.43 -7.66 -10.45
CA THR A 100 -16.45 -8.65 -10.91
C THR A 100 -15.38 -8.00 -11.79
N VAL A 101 -14.18 -8.58 -11.77
CA VAL A 101 -13.07 -8.12 -12.59
C VAL A 101 -13.09 -8.88 -13.91
N VAL A 102 -13.13 -8.14 -15.02
CA VAL A 102 -13.15 -8.69 -16.38
C VAL A 102 -12.07 -8.05 -17.25
N ASN A 103 -11.74 -8.69 -18.37
CA ASN A 103 -10.98 -8.05 -19.43
C ASN A 103 -11.91 -7.14 -20.23
N ILE A 104 -11.61 -5.85 -20.27
CA ILE A 104 -12.33 -4.84 -21.05
C ILE A 104 -11.53 -4.55 -22.32
N PRO A 105 -12.11 -4.79 -23.52
CA PRO A 105 -11.44 -4.54 -24.79
C PRO A 105 -10.84 -3.13 -24.86
N GLY A 106 -9.56 -3.04 -25.21
CA GLY A 106 -8.83 -1.78 -25.32
C GLY A 106 -8.47 -1.08 -24.01
N LYS A 107 -8.90 -1.58 -22.85
CA LYS A 107 -8.65 -0.97 -21.53
C LYS A 107 -7.87 -1.87 -20.55
N GLY A 108 -7.79 -3.17 -20.83
CA GLY A 108 -7.15 -4.14 -19.94
C GLY A 108 -8.14 -4.68 -18.90
N ARG A 109 -7.65 -5.12 -17.72
CA ARG A 109 -8.53 -5.61 -16.64
C ARG A 109 -9.23 -4.45 -15.96
N GLY A 110 -10.55 -4.54 -15.83
CA GLY A 110 -11.36 -3.55 -15.12
C GLY A 110 -12.49 -4.17 -14.31
N LEU A 111 -13.04 -3.39 -13.39
CA LEU A 111 -14.16 -3.77 -12.54
C LEU A 111 -15.50 -3.39 -13.20
N ILE A 112 -16.45 -4.33 -13.26
CA ILE A 112 -17.83 -4.08 -13.72
C ILE A 112 -18.83 -4.48 -12.63
N ALA A 113 -20.00 -3.84 -12.63
CA ALA A 113 -21.12 -4.26 -11.79
C ALA A 113 -21.75 -5.55 -12.35
N THR A 114 -22.13 -6.48 -11.48
CA THR A 114 -22.84 -7.72 -11.82
C THR A 114 -24.35 -7.60 -11.67
N CYS A 115 -24.82 -6.54 -11.01
CA CYS A 115 -26.22 -6.25 -10.77
C CYS A 115 -26.47 -4.74 -10.76
N ASN A 116 -27.76 -4.35 -10.69
CA ASN A 116 -28.11 -2.97 -10.40
C ASN A 116 -27.74 -2.65 -8.94
N ILE A 117 -26.97 -1.58 -8.73
CA ILE A 117 -26.55 -1.13 -7.41
C ILE A 117 -27.30 0.17 -7.11
N PRO A 118 -28.21 0.18 -6.13
CA PRO A 118 -28.87 1.40 -5.66
C PRO A 118 -27.85 2.47 -5.23
N GLN A 119 -28.17 3.73 -5.52
CA GLN A 119 -27.33 4.85 -5.11
C GLN A 119 -27.15 4.86 -3.58
N GLY A 120 -25.92 5.09 -3.13
CA GLY A 120 -25.57 5.16 -1.72
C GLY A 120 -25.30 3.80 -1.06
N LEU A 121 -25.51 2.68 -1.76
CA LEU A 121 -25.11 1.37 -1.23
C LEU A 121 -23.62 1.09 -1.46
N PRO A 122 -22.90 0.58 -0.43
CA PRO A 122 -21.54 0.08 -0.62
C PRO A 122 -21.53 -1.06 -1.62
N PHE A 123 -20.68 -0.95 -2.65
CA PHE A 123 -20.53 -1.98 -3.67
C PHE A 123 -19.16 -2.66 -3.63
N ILE A 124 -18.20 -2.10 -2.88
CA ILE A 124 -16.88 -2.67 -2.65
C ILE A 124 -16.42 -2.33 -1.24
N ILE A 125 -15.93 -3.35 -0.52
CA ILE A 125 -15.22 -3.20 0.74
C ILE A 125 -14.03 -4.13 0.65
N GLU A 126 -12.83 -3.59 0.86
CA GLU A 126 -11.60 -4.33 0.59
C GLU A 126 -10.51 -3.94 1.58
N ARG A 127 -9.68 -4.91 1.97
CA ARG A 127 -8.41 -4.66 2.65
C ARG A 127 -7.35 -4.28 1.62
N PRO A 128 -6.54 -3.24 1.84
CA PRO A 128 -5.45 -2.93 0.93
C PRO A 128 -4.41 -4.06 0.93
N LEU A 129 -3.81 -4.33 -0.21
CA LEU A 129 -2.61 -5.18 -0.33
C LEU A 129 -1.42 -4.51 0.36
N LEU A 130 -1.31 -3.19 0.21
CA LEU A 130 -0.19 -2.39 0.70
C LEU A 130 -0.70 -1.05 1.24
N ILE A 131 -0.18 -0.63 2.40
CA ILE A 131 -0.22 0.75 2.89
C ILE A 131 1.22 1.25 3.00
N CYS A 132 1.50 2.43 2.45
CA CYS A 132 2.83 3.05 2.47
C CYS A 132 2.76 4.55 2.75
N SER A 133 3.63 5.05 3.64
CA SER A 133 3.84 6.50 3.85
C SER A 133 4.63 7.10 2.68
N VAL A 134 4.08 8.10 1.98
CA VAL A 134 4.75 8.68 0.80
C VAL A 134 5.99 9.48 1.17
N GLY A 135 5.96 10.22 2.28
CA GLY A 135 7.08 11.01 2.78
C GLY A 135 8.29 10.19 3.23
N MET A 136 8.15 8.86 3.31
CA MET A 136 9.23 7.93 3.68
C MET A 136 9.99 7.33 2.50
N LEU A 137 9.51 7.50 1.27
CA LEU A 137 10.09 6.85 0.09
C LEU A 137 11.34 7.59 -0.40
N ASP A 138 12.40 7.55 0.41
CA ASP A 138 13.74 7.97 0.00
C ASP A 138 14.39 6.95 -0.95
N GLY A 139 15.57 7.26 -1.47
CA GLY A 139 16.26 6.39 -2.44
C GLY A 139 16.59 5.00 -1.87
N THR A 140 16.87 4.88 -0.58
CA THR A 140 17.17 3.62 0.10
C THR A 140 15.92 2.74 0.18
N MET A 141 14.80 3.33 0.61
CA MET A 141 13.49 2.66 0.69
C MET A 141 13.00 2.24 -0.69
N VAL A 142 13.17 3.11 -1.69
CA VAL A 142 12.80 2.81 -3.08
C VAL A 142 13.61 1.64 -3.62
N ALA A 143 14.93 1.64 -3.44
CA ALA A 143 15.77 0.57 -3.97
C ALA A 143 15.50 -0.78 -3.28
N ASN A 144 15.16 -0.75 -1.99
CA ASN A 144 14.81 -1.94 -1.21
C ASN A 144 13.31 -2.31 -1.30
N PHE A 145 12.51 -1.57 -2.06
CA PHE A 145 11.06 -1.77 -2.14
C PHE A 145 10.67 -3.18 -2.62
N PRO A 146 11.30 -3.76 -3.65
CA PRO A 146 11.03 -5.15 -4.04
C PRO A 146 11.28 -6.14 -2.92
N MET A 147 12.35 -5.98 -2.13
CA MET A 147 12.64 -6.85 -0.98
C MET A 147 11.55 -6.73 0.09
N MET A 148 11.05 -5.51 0.35
CA MET A 148 9.97 -5.30 1.31
C MET A 148 8.67 -6.00 0.86
N LEU A 149 8.32 -5.94 -0.43
CA LEU A 149 7.20 -6.70 -0.99
C LEU A 149 7.47 -8.22 -0.93
N GLU A 150 8.70 -8.64 -1.22
CA GLU A 150 9.09 -10.05 -1.28
C GLU A 150 8.92 -10.73 0.07
N LYS A 151 9.39 -10.08 1.14
CA LYS A 151 9.31 -10.56 2.52
C LYS A 151 7.99 -10.24 3.21
N GLY A 152 7.28 -9.23 2.70
CA GLY A 152 6.12 -8.64 3.36
C GLY A 152 4.78 -8.99 2.73
N LEU A 153 4.69 -9.55 1.53
CA LEU A 153 3.43 -10.02 0.94
C LEU A 153 3.39 -11.54 0.86
N THR A 154 2.20 -12.10 1.02
CA THR A 154 1.95 -13.52 0.69
C THR A 154 2.23 -13.75 -0.81
N PRO A 155 2.52 -15.00 -1.24
CA PRO A 155 2.73 -15.29 -2.66
C PRO A 155 1.54 -14.88 -3.55
N GLU A 156 0.31 -15.04 -3.06
CA GLU A 156 -0.90 -14.61 -3.77
C GLU A 156 -0.99 -13.09 -3.88
N HIS A 157 -0.84 -12.35 -2.77
CA HIS A 157 -0.90 -10.89 -2.79
C HIS A 157 0.21 -10.28 -3.64
N LYS A 158 1.41 -10.86 -3.61
CA LYS A 158 2.53 -10.45 -4.46
C LYS A 158 2.21 -10.65 -5.94
N LYS A 159 1.73 -11.84 -6.32
CA LYS A 159 1.28 -12.11 -7.69
C LYS A 159 0.22 -11.12 -8.13
N THR A 160 -0.76 -10.84 -7.28
CA THR A 160 -1.84 -9.87 -7.55
C THR A 160 -1.30 -8.46 -7.73
N TYR A 161 -0.39 -8.02 -6.86
CA TYR A 161 0.24 -6.70 -6.92
C TYR A 161 0.95 -6.49 -8.26
N TYR A 162 1.78 -7.45 -8.70
CA TYR A 162 2.48 -7.35 -9.99
C TYR A 162 1.57 -7.51 -11.22
N GLN A 163 0.30 -7.89 -11.04
CA GLN A 163 -0.71 -7.90 -12.10
C GLN A 163 -1.52 -6.60 -12.20
N LEU A 164 -1.27 -5.63 -11.33
CA LEU A 164 -1.91 -4.31 -11.40
C LEU A 164 -1.36 -3.50 -12.58
N HIS A 165 -2.09 -2.45 -12.97
CA HIS A 165 -1.69 -1.62 -14.09
C HIS A 165 -0.40 -0.84 -13.75
N ASN A 166 0.54 -0.74 -14.70
CA ASN A 166 1.73 0.08 -14.56
C ASN A 166 1.81 1.02 -15.76
N CYS A 167 1.72 2.33 -15.54
CA CYS A 167 1.79 3.35 -16.59
C CYS A 167 3.22 3.84 -16.88
N LYS A 168 4.22 3.29 -16.19
CA LYS A 168 5.66 3.59 -16.34
C LYS A 168 6.40 2.44 -17.05
N PRO A 169 7.69 2.62 -17.42
CA PRO A 169 8.48 1.54 -18.00
C PRO A 169 8.43 0.26 -17.15
N LYS A 170 8.33 -0.89 -17.82
CA LYS A 170 8.14 -2.21 -17.20
C LYS A 170 9.46 -2.94 -16.99
N GLU A 171 10.49 -2.20 -16.62
CA GLU A 171 11.78 -2.80 -16.28
C GLU A 171 11.65 -3.54 -14.95
N PRO A 172 11.86 -4.88 -14.91
CA PRO A 172 11.69 -5.65 -13.69
C PRO A 172 12.56 -5.14 -12.55
N GLY A 173 12.02 -5.18 -11.33
CA GLY A 173 12.75 -4.79 -10.12
C GLY A 173 12.18 -3.54 -9.45
N MET A 174 13.06 -2.67 -8.93
CA MET A 174 12.68 -1.52 -8.10
C MET A 174 11.79 -0.51 -8.82
N VAL A 175 12.07 -0.25 -10.10
CA VAL A 175 11.34 0.74 -10.90
C VAL A 175 9.91 0.28 -11.12
N GLU A 176 9.71 -0.98 -11.55
CA GLU A 176 8.39 -1.57 -11.68
C GLU A 176 7.62 -1.58 -10.36
N ALA A 177 8.23 -2.10 -9.29
CA ALA A 177 7.56 -2.27 -8.00
C ALA A 177 7.02 -0.94 -7.46
N VAL A 178 7.83 0.12 -7.46
CA VAL A 178 7.39 1.45 -7.00
C VAL A 178 6.41 2.09 -7.98
N SER A 179 6.59 1.90 -9.29
CA SER A 179 5.70 2.47 -10.29
C SER A 179 4.29 1.89 -10.23
N ILE A 180 4.15 0.59 -9.93
CA ILE A 180 2.85 -0.05 -9.68
C ILE A 180 2.15 0.64 -8.50
N MET A 181 2.81 0.78 -7.36
CA MET A 181 2.23 1.47 -6.20
C MET A 181 1.83 2.90 -6.56
N ARG A 182 2.68 3.66 -7.27
CA ARG A 182 2.35 5.04 -7.66
C ARG A 182 1.19 5.12 -8.64
N THR A 183 1.06 4.14 -9.53
CA THR A 183 -0.01 4.08 -10.54
C THR A 183 -1.36 3.73 -9.90
N ASN A 184 -1.36 2.85 -8.90
CA ASN A 184 -2.58 2.27 -8.31
C ASN A 184 -2.92 2.79 -6.91
N GLY A 185 -2.04 3.61 -6.33
CA GLY A 185 -2.13 4.10 -4.96
C GLY A 185 -3.21 5.15 -4.80
N ILE A 186 -4.10 4.92 -3.82
CA ILE A 186 -5.16 5.83 -3.42
C ILE A 186 -4.78 6.46 -2.09
N GLY A 187 -5.02 7.76 -1.93
CA GLY A 187 -4.76 8.44 -0.66
C GLY A 187 -5.53 7.77 0.49
N ALA A 188 -4.83 7.44 1.55
CA ALA A 188 -5.39 6.88 2.76
C ALA A 188 -5.02 7.76 3.96
N GLN A 189 -5.88 7.75 4.98
CA GLN A 189 -5.63 8.40 6.25
C GLN A 189 -5.60 7.34 7.33
N LEU A 190 -4.51 7.31 8.10
CA LEU A 190 -4.46 6.52 9.31
C LEU A 190 -4.92 7.43 10.47
N PRO A 191 -5.88 6.99 11.30
CA PRO A 191 -6.46 7.84 12.36
C PRO A 191 -5.46 8.23 13.45
N PHE A 192 -4.30 7.58 13.49
CA PHE A 192 -3.22 7.84 14.42
C PHE A 192 -2.03 8.56 13.76
N ASP A 193 -2.12 8.91 12.48
CA ASP A 193 -1.07 9.61 11.74
C ASP A 193 -1.65 10.62 10.74
N GLU A 194 -2.15 11.73 11.26
CA GLU A 194 -2.77 12.80 10.46
C GLU A 194 -1.76 13.70 9.73
N HIS A 195 -0.48 13.62 10.11
CA HIS A 195 0.57 14.49 9.57
C HIS A 195 1.25 13.89 8.33
N GLU A 196 1.05 12.60 8.08
CA GLU A 196 1.64 11.89 6.97
C GLU A 196 0.59 11.41 5.97
N ARG A 197 0.86 11.68 4.68
CA ARG A 197 0.00 11.16 3.62
C ARG A 197 0.33 9.69 3.38
N GLN A 198 -0.64 8.83 3.62
CA GLN A 198 -0.55 7.41 3.29
C GLN A 198 -1.11 7.16 1.90
N ILE A 199 -0.60 6.13 1.26
CA ILE A 199 -1.20 5.55 0.06
C ILE A 199 -1.53 4.10 0.32
N ALA A 200 -2.70 3.69 -0.17
CA ALA A 200 -3.18 2.33 -0.11
C ALA A 200 -3.33 1.78 -1.53
N VAL A 201 -2.85 0.55 -1.74
CA VAL A 201 -3.00 -0.19 -3.00
C VAL A 201 -3.91 -1.38 -2.73
N TYR A 202 -4.86 -1.63 -3.63
CA TYR A 202 -5.89 -2.66 -3.48
C TYR A 202 -5.83 -3.63 -4.67
N ASP A 203 -6.50 -4.78 -4.61
CA ASP A 203 -6.66 -5.66 -5.78
C ASP A 203 -7.79 -5.16 -6.67
N ASN A 204 -9.01 -5.11 -6.15
CA ASN A 204 -10.20 -4.79 -6.94
C ASN A 204 -10.37 -3.28 -7.13
N ILE A 205 -10.23 -2.47 -6.08
CA ILE A 205 -10.39 -1.01 -6.18
C ILE A 205 -9.38 -0.41 -7.18
N SER A 206 -8.15 -0.92 -7.24
CA SER A 206 -7.12 -0.47 -8.18
C SER A 206 -7.42 -0.84 -9.65
N ARG A 207 -8.49 -1.60 -9.93
CA ARG A 207 -8.97 -1.93 -11.27
C ARG A 207 -10.18 -1.12 -11.70
N VAL A 208 -10.62 -0.16 -10.88
CA VAL A 208 -11.64 0.80 -11.28
C VAL A 208 -11.04 1.74 -12.32
N ASN A 209 -11.63 1.77 -13.51
CA ASN A 209 -11.15 2.63 -14.58
C ASN A 209 -11.41 4.10 -14.24
N HIS A 210 -10.42 4.95 -14.53
CA HIS A 210 -10.62 6.39 -14.44
C HIS A 210 -11.68 6.87 -15.43
N SER A 211 -12.58 7.73 -14.96
CA SER A 211 -13.56 8.47 -15.76
C SER A 211 -13.65 9.89 -15.21
N CYS A 212 -13.68 10.90 -16.08
CA CYS A 212 -13.96 12.28 -15.68
C CYS A 212 -15.42 12.45 -15.20
N ILE A 213 -16.28 11.49 -15.50
CA ILE A 213 -17.68 11.43 -15.06
C ILE A 213 -17.87 10.07 -14.38
N PRO A 214 -17.44 9.92 -13.12
CA PRO A 214 -17.55 8.65 -12.42
C PRO A 214 -19.01 8.35 -12.08
N ASN A 215 -19.35 7.06 -12.11
CA ASN A 215 -20.67 6.55 -11.72
C ASN A 215 -20.68 5.94 -10.31
N ALA A 216 -19.55 6.03 -9.59
CA ALA A 216 -19.34 5.51 -8.24
C ALA A 216 -18.39 6.44 -7.48
N TYR A 217 -18.57 6.53 -6.16
CA TYR A 217 -17.83 7.42 -5.24
C TYR A 217 -17.49 6.68 -3.94
#